data_AF-A0A434NLJ6-F1
#
_entry.id   AF-A0A434NLJ6-F1
#
_cell.length_a   1.000
_cell.length_b   1.000
_cell.length_c   1.000
_cell.angle_alpha   90.00
_cell.angle_beta   90.00
_cell.angle_gamma   90.00
#
_symmetry.space_group_name_H-M   'P 1'
#
loop_
_entity.id
_entity.type
_entity.pdbx_description
1 polymer ?
#
loop_
_entity_poly.entity_id
_entity_poly.type
_entity_poly.pdbx_seq_one_letter_code
_entity_poly.pdbx_strand_id
1 'polypeptide(L)' 'MSGYFLYHSIGTFPGKAERMTAALSEFSGVWSAEDDGQWPAALAARQRFVEAWGRLIDAPQGTLTTAENVTSAPYSLI' A
#
# COMPACT_ATOMS: atom_id res chain seq x y z
N MET A 1 24.38 -6.75 -13.27
CA MET A 1 23.28 -6.48 -12.31
C MET A 1 22.68 -7.81 -11.84
N SER A 2 23.47 -8.71 -11.23
CA SER A 2 23.04 -10.12 -11.02
C SER A 2 23.13 -10.63 -9.57
N GLY A 3 23.37 -9.77 -8.57
CA GLY A 3 23.45 -10.19 -7.16
C GLY A 3 22.52 -9.46 -6.18
N TYR A 4 21.82 -8.41 -6.62
CA TYR A 4 21.06 -7.52 -5.72
C TYR A 4 19.65 -8.05 -5.35
N PHE A 5 19.27 -9.22 -5.86
CA PHE A 5 17.86 -9.66 -5.93
C PHE A 5 17.41 -10.73 -4.92
N LEU A 6 18.27 -11.18 -4.00
CA LEU A 6 17.89 -12.31 -3.14
C LEU A 6 17.30 -11.92 -1.77
N TYR A 7 17.54 -10.72 -1.25
CA TYR A 7 17.00 -10.30 0.06
C TYR A 7 16.93 -8.77 0.21
N HIS A 8 15.98 -8.11 -0.46
CA HIS A 8 15.71 -6.70 -0.13
C HIS A 8 14.22 -6.45 0.08
N SER A 9 13.88 -6.05 1.30
CA SER A 9 12.54 -5.70 1.78
C SER A 9 11.85 -4.60 0.97
N ILE A 10 12.61 -3.89 0.13
CA ILE A 10 12.13 -2.78 -0.70
C ILE A 10 11.45 -3.27 -2.00
N GLY A 11 11.81 -4.46 -2.52
CA GLY A 11 11.35 -4.96 -3.82
C GLY A 11 11.76 -4.08 -5.01
N THR A 12 12.12 -4.67 -6.15
CA THR A 12 12.46 -3.90 -7.37
C THR A 12 11.71 -4.47 -8.57
N PHE A 13 11.21 -3.59 -9.44
CA PHE A 13 10.57 -3.96 -10.70
C PHE A 13 10.87 -2.88 -11.77
N PRO A 14 10.87 -3.23 -13.08
CA PRO A 14 11.10 -2.26 -14.15
C PRO A 14 10.13 -1.08 -14.11
N GLY A 15 10.65 0.15 -14.23
CA GLY A 15 9.84 1.38 -14.15
C GLY A 15 9.38 1.77 -12.75
N LYS A 16 9.90 1.13 -11.68
CA LYS A 16 9.50 1.43 -10.29
C LYS A 16 9.60 2.91 -9.95
N ALA A 17 10.71 3.57 -10.30
CA ALA A 17 10.93 4.97 -9.96
C ALA A 17 9.84 5.88 -10.56
N GLU A 18 9.58 5.76 -11.86
CA GLU A 18 8.55 6.53 -12.57
C GLU A 18 7.16 6.30 -11.98
N ARG A 19 6.78 5.04 -11.73
CA ARG A 19 5.48 4.70 -11.15
C ARG A 19 5.33 5.21 -9.72
N MET A 20 6.39 5.12 -8.91
CA MET A 20 6.40 5.64 -7.54
C MET A 20 6.27 7.16 -7.53
N THR A 21 7.02 7.87 -8.39
CA THR A 21 6.92 9.32 -8.53
C THR A 21 5.51 9.75 -8.93
N ALA A 22 4.93 9.12 -9.95
CA ALA A 22 3.57 9.44 -10.40
C ALA A 22 2.53 9.25 -9.27
N ALA A 23 2.58 8.13 -8.56
CA ALA A 23 1.66 7.84 -7.46
C ALA A 23 1.81 8.83 -6.28
N LEU A 24 3.05 9.19 -5.91
CA LEU A 24 3.29 10.17 -4.85
C LEU A 24 2.82 11.58 -5.24
N SER A 25 3.03 11.99 -6.50
CA SER A 25 2.55 13.26 -7.01
C SER A 25 1.04 13.35 -7.00
N GLU A 26 0.34 12.30 -7.46
CA GLU A 26 -1.12 12.21 -7.43
C GLU A 26 -1.65 12.32 -5.99
N PHE A 27 -1.10 11.50 -5.07
CA PHE A 27 -1.50 11.56 -3.66
C PHE A 27 -1.26 12.94 -3.04
N SER A 28 -0.12 13.57 -3.31
CA SER A 28 0.21 14.89 -2.76
C SER A 28 -0.78 15.96 -3.23
N GLY A 29 -1.21 15.90 -4.49
CA GLY A 29 -2.22 16.80 -5.04
C GLY A 29 -3.57 16.65 -4.34
N VAL A 30 -4.04 15.41 -4.14
CA VAL A 30 -5.28 15.15 -3.40
C VAL A 30 -5.16 15.60 -1.95
N TRP A 31 -4.09 15.22 -1.26
CA TRP A 31 -3.93 15.48 0.18
C TRP A 31 -3.77 16.96 0.52
N SER A 32 -3.33 17.78 -0.44
CA SER A 32 -3.11 19.22 -0.27
C SER A 32 -4.24 20.07 -0.84
N ALA A 33 -5.33 19.46 -1.34
CA ALA A 33 -6.48 20.19 -1.85
C ALA A 33 -7.13 21.03 -0.74
N GLU A 34 -7.68 22.18 -1.09
CA GLU A 34 -8.43 23.07 -0.18
C GLU A 34 -9.92 22.70 -0.13
N ASP A 35 -10.23 21.40 -0.15
CA ASP A 35 -11.58 20.85 -0.05
C ASP A 35 -11.65 19.77 1.06
N ASP A 36 -12.72 18.97 1.11
CA ASP A 36 -12.90 17.88 2.09
C ASP A 36 -12.70 16.48 1.47
N GLY A 37 -12.09 16.39 0.27
CA GLY A 37 -12.00 15.16 -0.51
C GLY A 37 -10.88 14.19 -0.07
N GLN A 38 -9.98 14.60 0.81
CA GLN A 38 -8.74 13.89 1.13
C GLN A 38 -9.01 12.54 1.81
N TRP A 39 -9.85 12.55 2.84
CA TRP A 39 -10.17 11.33 3.61
C TRP A 39 -10.94 10.30 2.78
N PRO A 40 -12.03 10.66 2.05
CA PRO A 40 -12.68 9.74 1.13
C PRO A 40 -11.72 9.10 0.13
N ALA A 41 -10.84 9.89 -0.48
CA ALA A 41 -9.87 9.39 -1.44
C ALA A 41 -8.83 8.44 -0.82
N ALA A 42 -8.29 8.79 0.35
CA ALA A 42 -7.32 7.97 1.07
C ALA A 42 -7.92 6.64 1.55
N LEU A 43 -9.14 6.66 2.07
CA LEU A 43 -9.86 5.44 2.49
C LEU A 43 -10.16 4.54 1.29
N ALA A 44 -10.56 5.11 0.15
CA ALA A 44 -10.75 4.36 -1.08
C ALA A 44 -9.43 3.74 -1.59
N ALA A 45 -8.31 4.46 -1.51
CA ALA A 45 -6.99 3.93 -1.86
C ALA A 45 -6.56 2.79 -0.93
N ARG A 46 -6.79 2.94 0.39
CA ARG A 46 -6.56 1.87 1.39
C ARG A 46 -7.38 0.62 1.06
N GLN A 47 -8.66 0.78 0.72
CA GLN A 47 -9.51 -0.35 0.36
C GLN A 47 -9.00 -1.09 -0.89
N ARG A 48 -8.58 -0.36 -1.94
CA ARG A 48 -7.97 -0.97 -3.13
C ARG A 48 -6.69 -1.74 -2.81
N PHE A 49 -5.87 -1.24 -1.88
CA PHE A 49 -4.66 -1.93 -1.42
C PHE A 49 -4.98 -3.26 -0.72
N VAL A 50 -5.96 -3.27 0.20
CA VAL A 50 -6.41 -4.49 0.88
C VAL A 50 -6.96 -5.51 -0.12
N GLU A 51 -7.78 -5.08 -1.07
CA GLU A 51 -8.33 -5.96 -2.11
C GLU A 51 -7.26 -6.56 -3.03
N ALA A 52 -6.21 -5.78 -3.37
CA ALA A 52 -5.10 -6.27 -4.16
C ALA A 52 -4.34 -7.40 -3.42
N TRP A 53 -4.10 -7.23 -2.12
CA TRP A 53 -3.54 -8.29 -1.29
C TRP A 53 -4.45 -9.49 -1.17
N GLY A 54 -5.75 -9.27 -0.94
CA GLY A 54 -6.73 -10.34 -0.86
C GLY A 54 -6.72 -11.22 -2.11
N ARG A 55 -6.66 -10.63 -3.30
CA ARG A 55 -6.49 -11.36 -4.56
C ARG A 55 -5.15 -12.07 -4.69
N LEU A 56 -4.06 -11.45 -4.22
CA LEU A 56 -2.71 -12.01 -4.36
C LEU A 56 -2.51 -13.28 -3.53
N ILE A 57 -3.12 -13.35 -2.34
CA ILE A 57 -2.97 -14.47 -1.40
C ILE A 57 -4.21 -15.36 -1.30
N ASP A 58 -5.21 -15.13 -2.15
CA ASP A 58 -6.52 -15.82 -2.14
C ASP A 58 -7.20 -15.79 -0.76
N ALA A 59 -7.19 -14.62 -0.10
CA ALA A 59 -7.85 -14.45 1.19
C ALA A 59 -9.37 -14.37 1.02
N PRO A 60 -10.17 -15.00 1.90
CA PRO A 60 -11.61 -14.83 1.90
C PRO A 60 -12.05 -13.37 2.03
N GLN A 61 -13.19 -13.04 1.44
CA GLN A 61 -13.72 -11.68 1.51
C GLN A 61 -13.98 -11.27 2.96
N GLY A 62 -13.51 -10.08 3.34
CA GLY A 62 -13.74 -9.52 4.66
C GLY A 62 -12.83 -10.06 5.78
N THR A 63 -11.85 -10.92 5.46
CA THR A 63 -10.95 -11.48 6.49
C THR A 63 -9.58 -10.82 6.55
N LEU A 64 -9.33 -9.77 5.77
CA LEU A 64 -8.05 -9.08 5.69
C LEU A 64 -8.17 -7.62 6.15
N THR A 65 -7.19 -7.16 6.92
CA THR A 65 -7.05 -5.75 7.32
C THR A 65 -5.56 -5.35 7.34
N THR A 66 -5.30 -4.05 7.49
CA THR A 66 -3.95 -3.51 7.66
C THR A 66 -3.56 -3.44 9.13
N ALA A 67 -2.28 -3.56 9.43
CA ALA A 67 -1.70 -3.21 10.72
C ALA A 67 -0.50 -2.28 10.49
N GLU A 68 -0.18 -1.45 11.49
CA GLU A 68 0.92 -0.47 11.40
C GLU A 68 2.27 -1.13 11.11
N ASN A 69 2.52 -2.30 11.70
CA ASN A 69 3.69 -3.11 11.40
C ASN A 69 3.49 -4.58 11.83
N VAL A 70 4.42 -5.43 11.43
CA VAL A 70 4.40 -6.87 11.73
C VAL A 70 4.55 -7.19 13.22
N THR A 71 5.11 -6.28 14.02
CA THR A 71 5.26 -6.46 15.46
C THR A 71 3.96 -6.12 16.18
N SER A 72 3.28 -5.03 15.82
CA SER A 72 2.04 -4.61 16.48
C SER A 72 0.83 -5.47 16.10
N ALA A 73 0.81 -6.08 14.91
CA ALA A 73 -0.34 -6.86 14.46
C ALA A 73 -0.68 -8.04 15.40
N PRO A 74 0.27 -8.92 15.79
CA PRO A 74 -0.02 -9.98 16.75
C PRO A 74 -0.46 -9.46 18.13
N TYR A 75 0.14 -8.36 18.60
CA TYR A 75 -0.23 -7.75 19.89
C TYR A 75 -1.61 -7.10 19.88
N SER A 76 -2.18 -6.76 18.71
CA SER A 76 -3.53 -6.19 18.64
C SER A 76 -4.65 -7.24 18.83
N LEU A 77 -4.29 -8.53 18.85
CA LEU A 77 -5.23 -9.65 18.92
C LEU A 77 -5.29 -10.31 20.32
N ILE A 78 -4.42 -9.91 21.26
CA ILE A 78 -4.29 -10.45 22.61
C ILE A 78 -4.36 -9.33 23.65
#